data_AF-Q6ATY7-F1
#
_entry.id   AF-Q6ATY7-F1
#
_cell.length_a   1.000
_cell.length_b   1.000
_cell.length_c   1.000
_cell.angle_alpha   90.00
_cell.angle_beta   90.00
_cell.angle_gamma   90.00
#
_symmetry.space_group_name_H-M   'P 1'
#
loop_
_entity.id
_entity.type
_entity.pdbx_description
1 polymer ?
#
loop_
_entity_poly.entity_id
_entity_poly.type
_entity_poly.pdbx_seq_one_letter_code
_entity_poly.pdbx_strand_id
1 'polypeptide(L)'
;MAAAVHLRPIHSLSLPLPLLAAKAATPNPGWLPLSAKPGAGRRRSLLVCAASDPSKAAGKGEAGDAVARWAAWIPRAAVGGAGPEQVLRLISGAAATPICQFVDSPRTFLHAIDPRVKLVWLLALVVLPARSNIYLRFGLVAYLTLLSMWVLPNHIWKDQLGRVALLSGIIFIMLGFGSDGAPSLVQTRTPPPSVIGLPNIPTSTNGYSYTIMKLGPLQFTRKGLSVASTSACLSFAIFQSASLCLTTTTPEQLASALWWFMIPLKHIGVPVPEIILTLLLSLRFINLVFDEVRNSALAIVARRINWEKLATMETIDIFFNYVRRIFKNIFDHAEQISKAMIARGFRGDPNNHKIYFLTESSFGIVDVFSLLCLFALVALASISDKLV
;
A
#
# COMPACT_ATOMS: atom_id res chain seq x y z
N MET A 1 33.74 39.66 -13.36
CA MET A 1 34.31 40.07 -12.06
C MET A 1 33.49 39.43 -10.95
N ALA A 2 34.15 38.72 -10.03
CA ALA A 2 33.60 38.02 -8.83
C ALA A 2 32.62 36.86 -9.12
N ALA A 3 32.70 35.67 -8.52
CA ALA A 3 33.63 35.09 -7.55
C ALA A 3 33.65 33.57 -7.77
N ALA A 4 34.83 32.99 -7.91
CA ALA A 4 35.03 31.55 -7.94
C ALA A 4 34.84 30.98 -6.53
N VAL A 5 33.68 30.36 -6.27
CA VAL A 5 33.47 29.57 -5.04
C VAL A 5 33.98 28.16 -5.31
N HIS A 6 35.22 27.91 -4.91
CA HIS A 6 35.86 26.60 -4.89
C HIS A 6 35.12 25.68 -3.89
N LEU A 7 34.18 24.87 -4.38
CA LEU A 7 33.66 23.73 -3.63
C LEU A 7 34.73 22.63 -3.61
N ARG A 8 35.41 22.48 -2.46
CA ARG A 8 36.25 21.30 -2.20
C ARG A 8 35.36 20.06 -2.04
N PRO A 9 35.65 18.94 -2.70
CA PRO A 9 34.91 17.71 -2.55
C PRO A 9 35.23 17.10 -1.18
N ILE A 10 34.21 16.89 -0.36
CA ILE A 10 34.33 16.18 0.91
C ILE A 10 34.57 14.71 0.56
N HIS A 11 35.85 14.33 0.60
CA HIS A 11 36.30 12.95 0.55
C HIS A 11 35.66 12.14 1.69
N SER A 12 34.99 11.05 1.29
CA SER A 12 34.97 9.75 2.00
C SER A 12 34.95 9.79 3.53
N LEU A 13 33.78 10.05 4.13
CA LEU A 13 33.52 9.58 5.49
C LEU A 13 33.01 8.13 5.41
N SER A 14 33.95 7.20 5.48
CA SER A 14 33.67 5.79 5.73
C SER A 14 32.96 5.64 7.08
N LEU A 15 31.72 5.15 7.06
CA LEU A 15 31.02 4.68 8.26
C LEU A 15 31.82 3.51 8.89
N PRO A 16 32.35 3.62 10.12
CA PRO A 16 32.74 2.44 10.86
C PRO A 16 31.50 1.95 11.62
N LEU A 17 30.99 0.77 11.25
CA LEU A 17 30.07 0.04 12.12
C LEU A 17 30.79 -0.23 13.46
N PRO A 18 30.23 0.17 14.61
CA PRO A 18 30.85 -0.10 15.90
C PRO A 18 30.70 -1.59 16.21
N LEU A 19 31.82 -2.31 16.13
CA LEU A 19 31.95 -3.65 16.70
C LEU A 19 31.61 -3.61 18.19
N LEU A 20 30.73 -4.53 18.59
CA LEU A 20 30.43 -4.85 19.98
C LEU A 20 31.72 -5.09 20.77
N ALA A 21 32.11 -4.14 21.61
CA ALA A 21 33.08 -4.36 22.66
C ALA A 21 32.35 -4.28 24.00
N ALA A 22 31.96 -5.45 24.52
CA ALA A 22 31.48 -5.63 25.87
C ALA A 22 32.59 -5.26 26.87
N LYS A 23 32.62 -4.00 27.33
CA LYS A 23 33.55 -3.56 28.37
C LYS A 23 32.91 -3.81 29.73
N ALA A 24 33.42 -4.83 30.40
CA ALA A 24 33.10 -5.19 31.78
C ALA A 24 33.21 -3.97 32.70
N ALA A 25 32.10 -3.59 33.32
CA ALA A 25 32.05 -2.56 34.34
C ALA A 25 32.65 -3.11 35.64
N THR A 26 33.80 -2.58 36.04
CA THR A 26 34.42 -2.83 37.35
C THR A 26 33.61 -2.11 38.44
N PRO A 27 33.20 -2.80 39.53
CA PRO A 27 32.45 -2.18 40.61
C PRO A 27 33.40 -1.37 41.50
N ASN A 28 33.11 -0.08 41.66
CA ASN A 28 33.88 0.85 42.49
C ASN A 28 33.53 0.63 43.98
N PRO A 29 34.50 0.33 44.87
CA PRO A 29 34.25 0.09 46.30
C PRO A 29 34.17 1.43 47.05
N GLY A 30 32.98 2.03 47.07
CA GLY A 30 32.69 3.23 47.86
C GLY A 30 32.31 2.86 49.30
N TRP A 31 33.24 3.07 50.21
CA TRP A 31 33.10 2.91 51.65
C TRP A 31 32.00 3.82 52.19
N LEU A 32 30.98 3.27 52.86
CA LEU A 32 30.14 4.04 53.79
C LEU A 32 29.96 3.26 55.11
N PRO A 33 30.15 3.94 56.26
CA PRO A 33 30.51 3.29 57.51
C PRO A 33 29.32 2.78 58.32
N LEU A 34 29.59 1.65 58.97
CA LEU A 34 28.88 1.05 60.10
C LEU A 34 28.61 2.07 61.22
N SER A 35 27.34 2.39 61.52
CA SER A 35 26.89 2.70 62.88
C SER A 35 25.37 2.89 62.94
N ALA A 36 24.63 1.87 63.36
CA ALA A 36 23.33 2.06 64.02
C ALA A 36 22.97 0.81 64.82
N LYS A 37 22.76 1.03 66.12
CA LYS A 37 22.54 0.05 67.20
C LYS A 37 21.36 -0.92 66.98
N PRO A 38 21.42 -2.12 67.62
CA PRO A 38 20.35 -3.10 67.61
C PRO A 38 19.20 -2.66 68.54
N GLY A 39 18.07 -2.27 67.95
CA GLY A 39 16.85 -1.90 68.69
C GLY A 39 15.68 -2.80 68.31
N ALA A 40 15.31 -3.66 69.25
CA ALA A 40 14.01 -4.30 69.46
C ALA A 40 13.18 -4.73 68.23
N GLY A 41 13.08 -6.04 68.05
CA GLY A 41 12.26 -6.69 67.05
C GLY A 41 10.80 -6.25 67.07
N ARG A 42 10.40 -5.48 66.06
CA ARG A 42 9.00 -5.38 65.65
C ARG A 42 8.93 -5.98 64.25
N ARG A 43 8.53 -7.25 64.17
CA ARG A 43 8.19 -7.94 62.92
C ARG A 43 7.14 -7.10 62.18
N ARG A 44 7.58 -6.21 61.31
CA ARG A 44 6.71 -5.63 60.29
C ARG A 44 6.46 -6.76 59.31
N SER A 45 5.28 -7.36 59.41
CA SER A 45 4.66 -8.17 58.39
C SER A 45 4.60 -7.33 57.11
N LEU A 46 5.68 -7.35 56.33
CA LEU A 46 5.64 -6.94 54.94
C LEU A 46 4.79 -8.00 54.25
N LEU A 47 3.50 -7.68 54.16
CA LEU A 47 2.56 -8.33 53.28
C LEU A 47 3.06 -8.07 51.85
N VAL A 48 4.05 -8.85 51.43
CA VAL A 48 4.46 -8.89 50.04
C VAL A 48 3.28 -9.53 49.34
N CYS A 49 2.46 -8.71 48.69
CA CYS A 49 1.61 -9.17 47.61
C CYS A 49 2.56 -9.78 46.58
N ALA A 50 2.78 -11.09 46.70
CA ALA A 50 3.37 -11.88 45.64
C ALA A 50 2.43 -11.71 44.46
N ALA A 51 2.82 -10.82 43.54
CA ALA A 51 2.23 -10.75 42.22
C ALA A 51 2.36 -12.17 41.65
N SER A 52 1.24 -12.89 41.65
CA SER A 52 1.13 -14.22 41.10
C SER A 52 1.64 -14.16 39.66
N ASP A 53 2.69 -14.93 39.38
CA ASP A 53 3.21 -15.11 38.03
C ASP A 53 2.03 -15.35 37.07
N PRO A 54 1.80 -14.50 36.05
CA PRO A 54 0.68 -14.66 35.13
C PRO A 54 0.77 -15.94 34.28
N SER A 55 1.81 -16.76 34.48
CA SER A 55 1.99 -18.04 33.80
C SER A 55 1.06 -19.17 34.29
N LYS A 56 0.33 -19.01 35.40
CA LYS A 56 -0.59 -20.05 35.91
C LYS A 56 -2.09 -19.76 35.83
N ALA A 57 -2.52 -18.58 35.38
CA ALA A 57 -3.95 -18.25 35.29
C ALA A 57 -4.59 -18.46 33.91
N ALA A 58 -3.80 -18.67 32.84
CA ALA A 58 -4.37 -18.97 31.54
C ALA A 58 -4.79 -20.44 31.49
N GLY A 59 -6.08 -20.68 31.71
CA GLY A 59 -6.71 -21.98 31.52
C GLY A 59 -6.25 -22.58 30.19
N LYS A 60 -5.61 -23.75 30.27
CA LYS A 60 -5.07 -24.50 29.13
C LYS A 60 -6.14 -24.82 28.06
N GLY A 61 -7.43 -24.63 28.38
CA GLY A 61 -8.57 -24.82 27.49
C GLY A 61 -8.82 -23.66 26.52
N GLU A 62 -8.85 -22.40 26.97
CA GLU A 62 -9.34 -21.29 26.10
C GLU A 62 -8.36 -20.94 24.96
N ALA A 63 -7.06 -20.92 25.24
CA ALA A 63 -6.07 -20.67 24.19
C ALA A 63 -6.04 -21.84 23.18
N GLY A 64 -6.18 -23.09 23.65
CA GLY A 64 -6.26 -24.27 22.78
C GLY A 64 -7.50 -24.25 21.89
N ASP A 65 -8.66 -23.85 22.44
CA ASP A 65 -9.92 -23.76 21.70
C ASP A 65 -9.90 -22.63 20.66
N ALA A 66 -9.29 -21.48 20.99
CA ALA A 66 -9.07 -20.43 20.01
C ALA A 66 -8.21 -20.97 18.85
N VAL A 67 -7.08 -21.60 19.13
CA VAL A 67 -6.20 -22.17 18.11
C VAL A 67 -6.92 -23.21 17.25
N ALA A 68 -7.73 -24.09 17.85
CA ALA A 68 -8.55 -25.06 17.14
C ALA A 68 -9.62 -24.39 16.24
N ARG A 69 -10.26 -23.31 16.72
CA ARG A 69 -11.22 -22.52 15.94
C ARG A 69 -10.57 -21.82 14.73
N TRP A 70 -9.38 -21.26 14.90
CA TRP A 70 -8.62 -20.65 13.80
C TRP A 70 -8.17 -21.70 12.78
N ALA A 71 -7.73 -22.89 13.23
CA ALA A 71 -7.34 -23.98 12.36
C ALA A 71 -8.50 -24.48 11.47
N ALA A 72 -9.74 -24.45 11.97
CA ALA A 72 -10.93 -24.82 11.21
C ALA A 72 -11.27 -23.83 10.07
N TRP A 73 -10.86 -22.56 10.20
CA TRP A 73 -11.05 -21.53 9.18
C TRP A 73 -10.02 -21.56 8.06
N ILE A 74 -8.87 -22.23 8.24
CA ILE A 74 -7.89 -22.39 7.18
C ILE A 74 -8.42 -23.45 6.22
N PRO A 75 -8.94 -23.07 5.03
CA PRO A 75 -9.50 -24.04 4.12
C PRO A 75 -8.35 -24.93 3.63
N ARG A 76 -8.45 -26.24 3.85
CA ARG A 76 -7.52 -27.21 3.23
C ARG A 76 -7.39 -27.01 1.71
N ALA A 77 -8.41 -26.44 1.08
CA ALA A 77 -8.41 -26.08 -0.33
C ALA A 77 -7.62 -24.80 -0.67
N ALA A 78 -7.54 -23.81 0.23
CA ALA A 78 -6.71 -22.61 0.01
C ALA A 78 -5.22 -22.96 0.13
N VAL A 79 -4.91 -23.95 0.97
CA VAL A 79 -3.61 -24.64 1.03
C VAL A 79 -3.64 -25.89 0.13
N GLY A 80 -4.30 -25.80 -1.03
CA GLY A 80 -4.40 -26.89 -1.99
C GLY A 80 -3.02 -27.35 -2.44
N GLY A 81 -2.52 -28.44 -1.87
CA GLY A 81 -1.22 -29.05 -2.19
C GLY A 81 0.03 -28.29 -1.74
N ALA A 82 -0.08 -27.06 -1.24
CA ALA A 82 1.07 -26.28 -0.79
C ALA A 82 1.48 -26.68 0.63
N GLY A 83 2.49 -27.55 0.77
CA GLY A 83 3.04 -27.88 2.08
C GLY A 83 3.43 -26.62 2.88
N PRO A 84 3.47 -26.66 4.23
CA PRO A 84 3.79 -25.49 5.06
C PRO A 84 5.11 -24.80 4.66
N GLU A 85 6.09 -25.56 4.17
CA GLU A 85 7.32 -25.02 3.61
C GLU A 85 7.08 -24.14 2.38
N GLN A 86 6.21 -24.57 1.47
CA GLN A 86 5.87 -23.82 0.26
C GLN A 86 5.15 -22.53 0.61
N VAL A 87 4.24 -22.56 1.58
CA VAL A 87 3.60 -21.35 2.11
C VAL A 87 4.66 -20.39 2.65
N LEU A 88 5.62 -20.89 3.42
CA LEU A 88 6.70 -20.06 3.97
C LEU A 88 7.63 -19.50 2.88
N ARG A 89 7.91 -20.29 1.84
CA ARG A 89 8.65 -19.82 0.65
C ARG A 89 7.88 -18.74 -0.10
N LEU A 90 6.56 -18.88 -0.26
CA LEU A 90 5.70 -17.87 -0.89
C LEU A 90 5.68 -16.58 -0.07
N ILE A 91 5.56 -16.66 1.26
CA ILE A 91 5.64 -15.49 2.15
C ILE A 91 7.00 -14.81 2.01
N SER A 92 8.09 -15.58 2.03
CA SER A 92 9.45 -15.03 1.87
C SER A 92 9.65 -14.38 0.49
N GLY A 93 9.04 -14.94 -0.56
CA GLY A 93 9.07 -14.40 -1.91
C GLY A 93 8.24 -13.12 -2.03
N ALA A 94 7.02 -13.11 -1.47
CA ALA A 94 6.14 -11.95 -1.45
C ALA A 94 6.76 -10.77 -0.67
N ALA A 95 7.40 -11.04 0.46
CA ALA A 95 8.12 -10.03 1.23
C ALA A 95 9.39 -9.52 0.51
N ALA A 96 9.97 -10.32 -0.39
CA ALA A 96 11.09 -9.89 -1.23
C ALA A 96 10.68 -8.96 -2.38
N THR A 97 9.40 -8.99 -2.78
CA THR A 97 8.80 -8.08 -3.77
C THR A 97 7.96 -7.02 -3.06
N PRO A 98 8.57 -5.93 -2.55
CA PRO A 98 7.79 -4.89 -1.90
C PRO A 98 6.75 -4.33 -2.88
N ILE A 99 5.50 -4.20 -2.41
CA ILE A 99 4.37 -3.71 -3.21
C ILE A 99 4.65 -2.31 -3.79
N CYS A 100 5.54 -1.55 -3.14
CA CYS A 100 5.99 -0.22 -3.54
C CYS A 100 7.44 -0.24 -4.06
N GLN A 101 7.69 -0.95 -5.16
CA GLN A 101 9.02 -0.98 -5.76
C GLN A 101 9.26 0.28 -6.62
N PHE A 102 9.97 1.22 -6.04
CA PHE A 102 10.57 2.32 -6.79
C PHE A 102 11.67 1.80 -7.73
N VAL A 103 11.64 2.23 -8.98
CA VAL A 103 12.60 1.85 -10.02
C VAL A 103 13.55 3.02 -10.24
N ASP A 104 14.81 2.89 -9.85
CA ASP A 104 15.75 4.03 -9.93
C ASP A 104 16.27 4.30 -11.35
N SER A 105 16.30 3.28 -12.20
CA SER A 105 16.89 3.31 -13.54
C SER A 105 15.94 2.71 -14.60
N PRO A 106 15.74 3.36 -15.76
CA PRO A 106 16.38 4.58 -16.26
C PRO A 106 15.75 5.87 -15.70
N ARG A 107 16.59 6.91 -15.49
CA ARG A 107 16.13 8.24 -15.07
C ARG A 107 15.40 8.93 -16.22
N THR A 108 14.08 8.95 -16.14
CA THR A 108 13.20 9.64 -17.10
C THR A 108 12.63 10.93 -16.50
N PHE A 109 11.94 11.74 -17.32
CA PHE A 109 11.33 12.99 -16.86
C PHE A 109 10.38 12.79 -15.68
N LEU A 110 9.63 11.68 -15.62
CA LEU A 110 8.77 11.38 -14.48
C LEU A 110 9.54 11.21 -13.17
N HIS A 111 10.80 10.77 -13.21
CA HIS A 111 11.61 10.67 -11.98
C HIS A 111 12.05 12.05 -11.47
N ALA A 112 12.15 13.04 -12.36
CA ALA A 112 12.53 14.41 -12.01
C ALA A 112 11.36 15.27 -11.51
N ILE A 113 10.11 14.89 -11.85
CA ILE A 113 8.91 15.62 -11.42
C ILE A 113 8.72 15.53 -9.91
N ASP A 114 8.31 16.64 -9.31
CA ASP A 114 7.98 16.71 -7.89
C ASP A 114 6.85 15.72 -7.54
N PRO A 115 7.01 14.91 -6.47
CA PRO A 115 5.98 14.01 -5.96
C PRO A 115 4.59 14.63 -5.78
N ARG A 116 4.50 15.93 -5.45
CA ARG A 116 3.23 16.68 -5.31
C ARG A 116 2.49 16.77 -6.63
N VAL A 117 3.19 17.08 -7.73
CA VAL A 117 2.60 17.16 -9.07
C VAL A 117 2.11 15.79 -9.52
N LYS A 118 2.84 14.72 -9.19
CA LYS A 118 2.41 13.34 -9.47
C LYS A 118 1.11 12.98 -8.73
N LEU A 119 0.96 13.41 -7.47
CA LEU A 119 -0.28 13.20 -6.72
C LEU A 119 -1.46 13.97 -7.33
N VAL A 120 -1.24 15.21 -7.79
CA VAL A 120 -2.26 15.98 -8.51
C VAL A 120 -2.64 15.27 -9.82
N TRP A 121 -1.65 14.74 -10.54
CA TRP A 121 -1.87 13.97 -11.77
C TRP A 121 -2.66 12.69 -11.51
N LEU A 122 -2.32 11.96 -10.44
CA LEU A 122 -3.04 10.76 -10.01
C LEU A 122 -4.49 11.09 -9.69
N LEU A 123 -4.75 12.13 -8.89
CA LEU A 123 -6.11 12.56 -8.57
C LEU A 123 -6.89 12.97 -9.83
N ALA A 124 -6.25 13.72 -10.73
CA ALA A 124 -6.87 14.12 -11.98
C ALA A 124 -7.20 12.91 -12.86
N LEU A 125 -6.31 11.93 -12.99
CA LEU A 125 -6.55 10.71 -13.79
C LEU A 125 -7.60 9.77 -13.18
N VAL A 126 -7.95 9.92 -11.91
CA VAL A 126 -9.13 9.26 -11.33
C VAL A 126 -10.42 9.93 -11.82
N VAL A 127 -10.45 11.27 -11.89
CA VAL A 127 -11.66 12.04 -12.24
C VAL A 127 -11.87 12.16 -13.76
N LEU A 128 -10.78 12.30 -14.52
CA LEU A 128 -10.81 12.59 -15.95
C LEU A 128 -11.54 11.51 -16.78
N PRO A 129 -11.25 10.20 -16.65
CA PRO A 129 -11.96 9.18 -17.42
C PRO A 129 -13.45 9.12 -17.09
N ALA A 130 -13.84 9.48 -15.86
CA ALA A 130 -15.23 9.47 -15.42
C ALA A 130 -16.07 10.56 -16.11
N ARG A 131 -15.50 11.76 -16.32
CA ARG A 131 -16.16 12.87 -17.04
C ARG A 131 -15.96 12.86 -18.56
N SER A 132 -15.05 12.02 -19.05
CA SER A 132 -14.55 12.08 -20.42
C SER A 132 -15.47 11.40 -21.43
N ASN A 133 -15.50 11.91 -22.67
CA ASN A 133 -16.11 11.27 -23.82
C ASN A 133 -15.34 10.03 -24.29
N ILE A 134 -15.97 9.17 -25.07
CA ILE A 134 -15.36 7.90 -25.52
C ILE A 134 -14.02 8.10 -26.24
N TYR A 135 -13.90 9.12 -27.09
CA TYR A 135 -12.65 9.43 -27.79
C TYR A 135 -11.53 9.83 -26.82
N LEU A 136 -11.83 10.69 -25.86
CA LEU A 136 -10.84 11.15 -24.88
C LEU A 136 -10.48 10.05 -23.87
N ARG A 137 -11.41 9.13 -23.57
CA ARG A 137 -11.13 7.91 -22.80
C ARG A 137 -10.09 7.03 -23.48
N PHE A 138 -10.31 6.70 -24.75
CA PHE A 138 -9.31 5.95 -25.53
C PHE A 138 -8.00 6.73 -25.68
N GLY A 139 -8.06 8.05 -25.85
CA GLY A 139 -6.89 8.93 -25.86
C GLY A 139 -6.09 8.88 -24.55
N LEU A 140 -6.77 8.86 -23.41
CA LEU A 140 -6.13 8.75 -22.08
C LEU A 140 -5.49 7.38 -21.87
N VAL A 141 -6.16 6.30 -22.30
CA VAL A 141 -5.59 4.95 -22.30
C VAL A 141 -4.34 4.90 -23.17
N ALA A 142 -4.40 5.41 -24.39
CA ALA A 142 -3.26 5.48 -25.30
C ALA A 142 -2.12 6.36 -24.76
N TYR A 143 -2.45 7.48 -24.13
CA TYR A 143 -1.46 8.34 -23.47
C TYR A 143 -0.75 7.59 -22.34
N LEU A 144 -1.48 6.90 -21.46
CA LEU A 144 -0.90 6.15 -20.36
C LEU A 144 -0.09 4.94 -20.81
N THR A 145 -0.51 4.24 -21.87
CA THR A 145 0.25 3.12 -22.42
C THR A 145 1.58 3.61 -23.01
N LEU A 146 1.56 4.67 -23.81
CA LEU A 146 2.76 5.28 -24.41
C LEU A 146 3.68 5.88 -23.35
N LEU A 147 3.12 6.61 -22.38
CA LEU A 147 3.86 7.16 -21.26
C LEU A 147 4.57 6.06 -20.48
N SER A 148 3.87 4.95 -20.23
CA SER A 148 4.46 3.84 -19.50
C SER A 148 5.49 3.05 -20.31
N MET A 149 5.35 2.97 -21.65
CA MET A 149 6.36 2.42 -22.55
C MET A 149 7.64 3.26 -22.55
N TRP A 150 7.51 4.59 -22.50
CA TRP A 150 8.64 5.51 -22.49
C TRP A 150 9.35 5.51 -21.13
N VAL A 151 8.59 5.57 -20.04
CA VAL A 151 9.14 5.77 -18.70
C VAL A 151 9.84 4.52 -18.16
N LEU A 152 9.27 3.36 -18.44
CA LEU A 152 9.55 2.14 -17.68
C LEU A 152 10.28 1.11 -18.55
N PRO A 153 11.30 0.41 -18.02
CA PRO A 153 12.08 -0.51 -18.83
C PRO A 153 11.23 -1.70 -19.31
N ASN A 154 11.59 -2.26 -20.48
CA ASN A 154 10.81 -3.26 -21.19
C ASN A 154 10.40 -4.50 -20.38
N HIS A 155 11.19 -4.88 -19.38
CA HIS A 155 10.89 -6.04 -18.53
C HIS A 155 9.76 -5.77 -17.54
N ILE A 156 9.66 -4.56 -16.98
CA ILE A 156 8.63 -4.21 -15.99
C ILE A 156 7.35 -3.80 -16.70
N TRP A 157 7.48 -2.98 -17.75
CA TRP A 157 6.30 -2.40 -18.39
C TRP A 157 5.41 -3.45 -19.05
N LYS A 158 5.99 -4.42 -19.76
CA LYS A 158 5.21 -5.48 -20.44
C LYS A 158 4.39 -6.29 -19.43
N ASP A 159 5.00 -6.67 -18.32
CA ASP A 159 4.34 -7.45 -17.27
C ASP A 159 3.25 -6.62 -16.56
N GLN A 160 3.56 -5.38 -16.20
CA GLN A 160 2.62 -4.49 -15.54
C GLN A 160 1.42 -4.16 -16.45
N LEU A 161 1.70 -3.74 -17.68
CA LEU A 161 0.67 -3.38 -18.65
C LEU A 161 -0.18 -4.60 -19.02
N GLY A 162 0.44 -5.77 -19.20
CA GLY A 162 -0.26 -7.01 -19.49
C GLY A 162 -1.26 -7.38 -18.40
N ARG A 163 -0.86 -7.28 -17.12
CA ARG A 163 -1.76 -7.54 -15.97
C ARG A 163 -2.92 -6.55 -15.89
N VAL A 164 -2.65 -5.26 -16.07
CA VAL A 164 -3.69 -4.21 -16.02
C VAL A 164 -4.64 -4.31 -17.21
N ALA A 165 -4.11 -4.56 -18.41
CA ALA A 165 -4.90 -4.78 -19.61
C ALA A 165 -5.79 -6.02 -19.47
N LEU A 166 -5.26 -7.14 -18.95
CA LEU A 166 -6.03 -8.35 -18.69
C LEU A 166 -7.18 -8.07 -17.70
N LEU A 167 -6.90 -7.43 -16.56
CA LEU A 167 -7.93 -7.08 -15.57
C LEU A 167 -9.03 -6.18 -16.19
N SER A 168 -8.64 -5.15 -16.94
CA SER A 168 -9.59 -4.27 -17.62
C SER A 168 -10.40 -4.99 -18.71
N GLY A 169 -9.78 -5.96 -19.40
CA GLY A 169 -10.44 -6.82 -20.38
C GLY A 169 -11.45 -7.76 -19.76
N ILE A 170 -11.14 -8.35 -18.60
CA ILE A 170 -12.11 -9.15 -17.83
C ILE A 170 -13.30 -8.27 -17.42
N ILE A 171 -13.06 -7.07 -16.89
CA ILE A 171 -14.13 -6.13 -16.51
C ILE A 171 -14.98 -5.75 -17.74
N PHE A 172 -14.35 -5.54 -18.90
CA PHE A 172 -15.05 -5.25 -20.15
C PHE A 172 -15.96 -6.41 -20.57
N ILE A 173 -15.45 -7.65 -20.56
CA ILE A 173 -16.23 -8.83 -20.94
C ILE A 173 -17.38 -9.05 -19.95
N MET A 174 -17.10 -8.99 -18.65
CA MET A 174 -18.10 -9.19 -17.60
C MET A 174 -19.23 -8.18 -17.67
N LEU A 175 -18.93 -6.88 -17.79
CA LEU A 175 -19.97 -5.85 -17.87
C LEU A 175 -20.63 -5.78 -19.25
N GLY A 176 -19.89 -6.13 -20.29
CA GLY A 176 -20.39 -6.15 -21.67
C GLY A 176 -21.53 -7.15 -21.83
N PHE A 177 -21.36 -8.36 -21.29
CA PHE A 177 -22.39 -9.39 -21.32
C PHE A 177 -23.33 -9.36 -20.11
N GLY A 178 -22.89 -8.79 -18.98
CA GLY A 178 -23.65 -8.80 -17.72
C GLY A 178 -24.66 -7.66 -17.55
N SER A 179 -24.47 -6.50 -18.22
CA SER A 179 -25.28 -5.30 -17.96
C SER A 179 -26.79 -5.49 -18.21
N ASP A 180 -27.18 -6.35 -19.15
CA ASP A 180 -28.58 -6.63 -19.50
C ASP A 180 -28.97 -8.10 -19.26
N GLY A 181 -28.19 -8.83 -18.44
CA GLY A 181 -28.38 -10.28 -18.22
C GLY A 181 -29.70 -10.67 -17.57
N ALA A 182 -30.39 -9.73 -16.91
CA ALA A 182 -31.74 -9.92 -16.41
C ALA A 182 -32.61 -8.75 -16.88
N PRO A 183 -33.39 -8.89 -17.96
CA PRO A 183 -34.43 -7.91 -18.22
C PRO A 183 -35.31 -7.86 -16.97
N SER A 184 -35.40 -6.71 -16.33
CA SER A 184 -36.41 -6.50 -15.29
C SER A 184 -37.74 -6.90 -15.91
N LEU A 185 -38.46 -7.84 -15.29
CA LEU A 185 -39.79 -8.22 -15.74
C LEU A 185 -40.72 -7.01 -15.58
N VAL A 186 -40.68 -6.10 -16.54
CA VAL A 186 -41.55 -4.93 -16.56
C VAL A 186 -42.92 -5.46 -16.93
N GLN A 187 -43.75 -5.65 -15.90
CA GLN A 187 -45.18 -5.87 -16.12
C GLN A 187 -45.73 -4.64 -16.83
N THR A 188 -46.00 -4.79 -18.12
CA THR A 188 -46.64 -3.73 -18.90
C THR A 188 -48.07 -3.62 -18.37
N ARG A 189 -48.36 -2.52 -17.66
CA ARG A 189 -49.70 -2.27 -17.07
C ARG A 189 -50.77 -1.99 -18.11
N THR A 190 -50.37 -1.57 -19.31
CA THR A 190 -51.29 -1.30 -20.42
C THR A 190 -51.50 -2.57 -21.23
N PRO A 191 -52.75 -2.99 -21.49
CA PRO A 191 -52.99 -4.11 -22.40
C PRO A 191 -52.36 -3.80 -23.77
N PRO A 192 -51.88 -4.83 -24.50
CA PRO A 192 -51.34 -4.65 -25.83
C PRO A 192 -52.34 -3.90 -26.72
N PRO A 193 -51.89 -3.03 -27.65
CA PRO A 193 -52.77 -2.31 -28.57
C PRO A 193 -53.77 -3.22 -29.30
N SER A 194 -53.37 -4.47 -29.58
CA SER A 194 -54.21 -5.50 -30.19
C SER A 194 -55.46 -5.86 -29.39
N VAL A 195 -55.44 -5.73 -28.05
CA VAL A 195 -56.60 -6.01 -27.18
C VAL A 195 -57.55 -4.82 -27.12
N ILE A 196 -57.01 -3.60 -27.24
CA ILE A 196 -57.79 -2.35 -27.27
C ILE A 196 -58.39 -2.08 -28.67
N GLY A 197 -58.10 -2.92 -29.67
CA GLY A 197 -58.56 -2.74 -31.04
C GLY A 197 -57.82 -1.63 -31.79
N LEU A 198 -56.69 -1.16 -31.25
CA LEU A 198 -55.84 -0.19 -31.93
C LEU A 198 -54.89 -0.93 -32.89
N PRO A 199 -54.72 -0.45 -34.14
CA PRO A 199 -53.73 -0.99 -35.05
C PRO A 199 -52.34 -0.84 -34.44
N ASN A 200 -51.54 -1.91 -34.50
CA ASN A 200 -50.15 -1.87 -34.09
C ASN A 200 -49.44 -0.79 -34.90
N ILE A 201 -48.91 0.24 -34.22
CA ILE A 201 -48.07 1.26 -34.83
C ILE A 201 -46.96 0.52 -35.58
N PRO A 202 -46.73 0.77 -36.88
CA PRO A 202 -45.64 0.12 -37.59
C PRO A 202 -44.37 0.39 -36.79
N THR A 203 -43.67 -0.70 -36.43
CA THR A 203 -42.43 -0.64 -35.67
C THR A 203 -41.49 0.28 -36.44
N SER A 204 -41.39 1.54 -36.02
CA SER A 204 -40.61 2.58 -36.69
C SER A 204 -39.10 2.37 -36.48
N THR A 205 -38.70 1.13 -36.24
CA THR A 205 -37.39 0.68 -35.75
C THR A 205 -36.54 0.04 -36.84
N ASN A 206 -36.84 0.21 -38.13
CA ASN A 206 -36.03 -0.37 -39.21
C ASN A 206 -34.55 0.08 -39.18
N GLY A 207 -34.18 1.12 -38.42
CA GLY A 207 -32.79 1.58 -38.28
C GLY A 207 -32.15 1.38 -36.90
N TYR A 208 -32.91 1.15 -35.82
CA TYR A 208 -32.34 1.11 -34.46
C TYR A 208 -32.42 -0.30 -33.87
N SER A 209 -31.26 -0.95 -33.74
CA SER A 209 -31.10 -2.18 -32.98
C SER A 209 -30.41 -1.91 -31.64
N TYR A 210 -31.13 -2.12 -30.54
CA TYR A 210 -30.58 -2.02 -29.18
C TYR A 210 -29.59 -3.17 -28.89
N THR A 211 -29.90 -4.36 -29.38
CA THR A 211 -29.07 -5.55 -29.28
C THR A 211 -28.16 -5.63 -30.51
N ILE A 212 -26.85 -5.68 -30.29
CA ILE A 212 -25.85 -5.79 -31.36
C ILE A 212 -25.72 -7.25 -31.78
N MET A 213 -25.62 -8.15 -30.80
CA MET A 213 -25.42 -9.58 -31.04
C MET A 213 -26.17 -10.40 -29.98
N LYS A 214 -26.89 -11.43 -30.42
CA LYS A 214 -27.53 -12.43 -29.54
C LYS A 214 -26.73 -13.72 -29.63
N LEU A 215 -26.01 -14.06 -28.56
CA LEU A 215 -25.27 -15.31 -28.40
C LEU A 215 -26.04 -16.23 -27.44
N GLY A 216 -27.26 -16.61 -27.84
CA GLY A 216 -28.14 -17.45 -27.03
C GLY A 216 -28.59 -16.75 -25.73
N PRO A 217 -28.20 -17.24 -24.54
CA PRO A 217 -28.57 -16.60 -23.26
C PRO A 217 -27.87 -15.26 -23.06
N LEU A 218 -26.73 -15.04 -23.71
CA LEU A 218 -25.95 -13.81 -23.58
C LEU A 218 -26.35 -12.84 -24.69
N GLN A 219 -26.80 -11.65 -24.28
CA GLN A 219 -27.13 -10.57 -25.21
C GLN A 219 -26.12 -9.45 -25.05
N PHE A 220 -25.46 -9.08 -26.14
CA PHE A 220 -24.56 -7.93 -26.16
C PHE A 220 -25.32 -6.71 -26.68
N THR A 221 -25.52 -5.73 -25.81
CA THR A 221 -26.35 -4.55 -26.09
C THR A 221 -25.50 -3.29 -26.23
N ARG A 222 -26.04 -2.26 -26.87
CA ARG A 222 -25.36 -0.96 -27.00
C ARG A 222 -25.09 -0.32 -25.64
N LYS A 223 -26.00 -0.51 -24.68
CA LYS A 223 -25.83 -0.06 -23.29
C LYS A 223 -24.70 -0.83 -22.60
N GLY A 224 -24.70 -2.17 -22.69
CA GLY A 224 -23.65 -3.01 -22.15
C GLY A 224 -22.27 -2.64 -22.71
N LEU A 225 -22.16 -2.44 -24.02
CA LEU A 225 -20.93 -1.97 -24.67
C LEU A 225 -20.45 -0.62 -24.12
N SER A 226 -21.35 0.35 -23.96
CA SER A 226 -21.01 1.69 -23.45
C SER A 226 -20.54 1.65 -22.00
N VAL A 227 -21.27 0.94 -21.13
CA VAL A 227 -20.91 0.78 -19.71
C VAL A 227 -19.58 0.04 -19.58
N ALA A 228 -19.42 -1.08 -20.30
CA ALA A 228 -18.20 -1.89 -20.29
C ALA A 228 -16.97 -1.11 -20.77
N SER A 229 -17.10 -0.36 -21.87
CA SER A 229 -16.01 0.48 -22.38
C SER A 229 -15.62 1.57 -21.38
N THR A 230 -16.60 2.21 -20.75
CA THR A 230 -16.39 3.23 -19.73
C THR A 230 -15.66 2.69 -18.52
N SER A 231 -16.15 1.59 -17.95
CA SER A 231 -15.58 0.96 -16.75
C SER A 231 -14.20 0.38 -17.00
N ALA A 232 -13.96 -0.22 -18.17
CA ALA A 232 -12.67 -0.79 -18.53
C ALA A 232 -11.62 0.32 -18.70
N CYS A 233 -11.96 1.41 -19.38
CA CYS A 233 -11.10 2.57 -19.51
C CYS A 233 -10.78 3.20 -18.15
N LEU A 234 -11.79 3.40 -17.29
CA LEU A 234 -11.61 3.96 -15.95
C LEU A 234 -10.68 3.08 -15.11
N SER A 235 -10.94 1.77 -15.10
CA SER A 235 -10.13 0.81 -14.34
C SER A 235 -8.68 0.82 -14.83
N PHE A 236 -8.48 0.74 -16.16
CA PHE A 236 -7.15 0.81 -16.76
C PHE A 236 -6.42 2.10 -16.36
N ALA A 237 -7.09 3.25 -16.47
CA ALA A 237 -6.50 4.54 -16.16
C ALA A 237 -6.05 4.64 -14.69
N ILE A 238 -6.89 4.21 -13.76
CA ILE A 238 -6.60 4.25 -12.33
C ILE A 238 -5.43 3.32 -12.00
N PHE A 239 -5.50 2.04 -12.41
CA PHE A 239 -4.45 1.07 -12.09
C PHE A 239 -3.12 1.43 -12.75
N GLN A 240 -3.14 1.83 -14.03
CA GLN A 240 -1.93 2.18 -14.75
C GLN A 240 -1.31 3.47 -14.19
N SER A 241 -2.12 4.49 -13.86
CA SER A 241 -1.62 5.72 -13.24
C SER A 241 -1.03 5.48 -11.86
N ALA A 242 -1.72 4.71 -11.01
CA ALA A 242 -1.24 4.43 -9.66
C ALA A 242 0.06 3.65 -9.70
N SER A 243 0.14 2.62 -10.55
CA SER A 243 1.35 1.82 -10.70
C SER A 243 2.52 2.62 -11.26
N LEU A 244 2.28 3.55 -12.20
CA LEU A 244 3.32 4.46 -12.71
C LEU A 244 3.81 5.44 -11.63
N CYS A 245 2.91 5.95 -10.78
CA CYS A 245 3.28 6.80 -9.66
C CYS A 245 4.15 6.06 -8.63
N LEU A 246 3.77 4.82 -8.29
CA LEU A 246 4.48 3.97 -7.33
C LEU A 246 5.85 3.51 -7.84
N THR A 247 6.01 3.28 -9.14
CA THR A 247 7.32 2.89 -9.71
C THR A 247 8.27 4.07 -9.85
N THR A 248 7.75 5.30 -10.00
CA THR A 248 8.56 6.51 -10.23
C THR A 248 8.78 7.37 -8.98
N THR A 249 8.19 7.01 -7.83
CA THR A 249 8.24 7.81 -6.60
C THR A 249 8.46 6.93 -5.39
N THR A 250 9.40 7.30 -4.51
CA THR A 250 9.63 6.54 -3.27
C THR A 250 8.48 6.77 -2.27
N PRO A 251 8.19 5.82 -1.36
CA PRO A 251 7.15 6.00 -0.36
C PRO A 251 7.41 7.21 0.56
N GLU A 252 8.67 7.48 0.91
CA GLU A 252 9.03 8.63 1.74
C GLU A 252 8.74 9.95 1.02
N GLN A 253 9.03 10.01 -0.28
CA GLN A 253 8.67 11.14 -1.13
C GLN A 253 7.15 11.33 -1.19
N LEU A 254 6.38 10.24 -1.31
CA LEU A 254 4.92 10.30 -1.30
C LEU A 254 4.35 10.85 0.02
N ALA A 255 4.89 10.43 1.17
CA ALA A 255 4.50 10.97 2.47
C ALA A 255 4.89 12.44 2.62
N SER A 256 6.06 12.85 2.12
CA SER A 256 6.43 14.27 2.11
C SER A 256 5.54 15.12 1.19
N ALA A 257 5.03 14.54 0.11
CA ALA A 257 4.04 15.20 -0.74
C ALA A 257 2.70 15.35 -0.01
N LEU A 258 2.30 14.33 0.74
CA LEU A 258 1.09 14.35 1.56
C LEU A 258 1.14 15.46 2.62
N TRP A 259 2.32 15.76 3.18
CA TRP A 259 2.50 16.89 4.11
C TRP A 259 1.95 18.20 3.52
N TRP A 260 2.25 18.50 2.25
CA TRP A 260 1.78 19.73 1.60
C TRP A 260 0.25 19.79 1.52
N PHE A 261 -0.41 18.66 1.22
CA PHE A 261 -1.87 18.56 1.20
C PHE A 261 -2.50 18.63 2.60
N MET A 262 -1.76 18.31 3.66
CA MET A 262 -2.22 18.39 5.05
C MET A 262 -2.02 19.75 5.71
N ILE A 263 -1.21 20.66 5.14
CA ILE A 263 -1.02 22.03 5.66
C ILE A 263 -2.36 22.75 5.96
N PRO A 264 -3.39 22.76 5.09
CA PRO A 264 -4.64 23.45 5.39
C PRO A 264 -5.33 22.92 6.68
N LEU A 265 -5.18 21.63 7.00
CA LEU A 265 -5.73 21.03 8.23
C LEU A 265 -5.08 21.58 9.51
N LYS A 266 -3.87 22.14 9.43
CA LYS A 266 -3.22 22.79 10.58
C LYS A 266 -4.06 23.93 11.14
N HIS A 267 -4.84 24.63 10.31
CA HIS A 267 -5.71 25.72 10.74
C HIS A 267 -6.86 25.26 11.65
N ILE A 268 -7.21 23.97 11.62
CA ILE A 268 -8.24 23.35 12.46
C ILE A 268 -7.61 22.77 13.75
N GLY A 269 -6.32 23.03 14.01
CA GLY A 269 -5.61 22.56 15.21
C GLY A 269 -5.05 21.14 15.10
N VAL A 270 -4.99 20.56 13.90
CA VAL A 270 -4.39 19.24 13.69
C VAL A 270 -2.85 19.32 13.74
N PRO A 271 -2.17 18.46 14.53
CA PRO A 271 -0.70 18.40 14.62
C PRO A 271 -0.08 17.71 13.38
N VAL A 272 -0.04 18.44 12.27
CA VAL A 272 0.49 17.94 10.98
C VAL A 272 1.96 17.48 11.06
N PRO A 273 2.90 18.19 11.73
CA PRO A 273 4.30 17.76 11.80
C PRO A 273 4.49 16.37 12.42
N GLU A 274 3.75 16.07 13.48
CA GLU A 274 3.78 14.80 14.20
C GLU A 274 3.16 13.68 13.39
N ILE A 275 2.03 13.94 12.73
CA ILE A 275 1.39 12.96 11.82
C ILE A 275 2.35 12.60 10.68
N ILE A 276 3.02 13.57 10.07
CA ILE A 276 3.94 13.29 8.97
C ILE A 276 5.22 12.61 9.46
N LEU A 277 5.74 12.97 10.64
CA LEU A 277 6.86 12.25 11.24
C LEU A 277 6.53 10.77 11.49
N THR A 278 5.38 10.51 12.12
CA THR A 278 4.93 9.13 12.39
C THR A 278 4.69 8.36 11.09
N LEU A 279 4.12 9.00 10.07
CA LEU A 279 3.95 8.41 8.75
C LEU A 279 5.30 8.07 8.11
N LEU A 280 6.26 8.98 8.06
CA LEU A 280 7.59 8.72 7.49
C LEU A 280 8.33 7.59 8.22
N LEU A 281 8.27 7.59 9.56
CA LEU A 281 8.84 6.52 10.36
C LEU A 281 8.15 5.19 10.04
N SER A 282 6.81 5.17 9.93
CA SER A 282 6.04 3.98 9.60
C SER A 282 6.38 3.43 8.21
N LEU A 283 6.52 4.29 7.20
CA LEU A 283 6.86 3.87 5.83
C LEU A 283 8.25 3.26 5.74
N ARG A 284 9.22 3.84 6.45
CA ARG A 284 10.54 3.22 6.62
C ARG A 284 10.44 1.87 7.32
N PHE A 285 9.56 1.77 8.32
CA PHE A 285 9.37 0.55 9.10
C PHE A 285 8.71 -0.57 8.30
N ILE A 286 7.83 -0.26 7.33
CA ILE A 286 7.21 -1.27 6.45
C ILE A 286 8.29 -2.08 5.72
N ASN A 287 9.29 -1.41 5.13
CA ASN A 287 10.38 -2.09 4.44
C ASN A 287 11.23 -2.95 5.40
N LEU A 288 11.47 -2.46 6.60
CA LEU A 288 12.17 -3.21 7.64
C LEU A 288 11.37 -4.45 8.06
N VAL A 289 10.06 -4.33 8.23
CA VAL A 289 9.17 -5.46 8.58
C VAL A 289 9.18 -6.51 7.47
N PHE A 290 9.15 -6.12 6.20
CA PHE A 290 9.26 -7.08 5.10
C PHE A 290 10.59 -7.84 5.12
N ASP A 291 11.70 -7.16 5.38
CA ASP A 291 13.01 -7.81 5.49
C ASP A 291 13.05 -8.77 6.69
N GLU A 292 12.49 -8.37 7.84
CA GLU A 292 12.40 -9.24 9.02
C GLU A 292 11.51 -10.47 8.78
N VAL A 293 10.34 -10.29 8.14
CA VAL A 293 9.44 -11.39 7.75
C VAL A 293 10.15 -12.37 6.84
N ARG A 294 10.89 -11.87 5.84
CA ARG A 294 11.68 -12.68 4.91
C ARG A 294 12.81 -13.43 5.62
N ASN A 295 13.60 -12.75 6.43
CA ASN A 295 14.75 -13.33 7.13
C ASN A 295 14.30 -14.37 8.15
N SER A 296 13.24 -14.09 8.90
CA SER A 296 12.64 -15.06 9.82
C SER A 296 12.07 -16.28 9.08
N ALA A 297 11.48 -16.09 7.89
CA ALA A 297 10.94 -17.20 7.08
C ALA A 297 12.07 -18.10 6.55
N LEU A 298 13.10 -17.50 5.94
CA LEU A 298 14.26 -18.23 5.45
C LEU A 298 15.00 -18.97 6.58
N ALA A 299 15.06 -18.38 7.78
CA ALA A 299 15.67 -19.04 8.94
C ALA A 299 14.92 -20.30 9.39
N ILE A 300 13.61 -20.38 9.19
CA ILE A 300 12.82 -21.60 9.49
C ILE A 300 12.97 -22.63 8.38
N VAL A 301 12.93 -22.21 7.11
CA VAL A 301 13.19 -23.12 5.97
C VAL A 301 14.58 -23.77 6.08
N ALA A 302 15.59 -23.01 6.50
CA ALA A 302 16.95 -23.52 6.70
C ALA A 302 17.08 -24.61 7.78
N ARG A 303 16.14 -24.69 8.74
CA ARG A 303 16.13 -25.72 9.79
C ARG A 303 15.68 -27.10 9.29
N ARG A 304 15.28 -27.24 8.02
CA ARG A 304 14.98 -28.53 7.35
C ARG A 304 13.98 -29.39 8.16
N ILE A 305 12.88 -28.76 8.57
CA ILE A 305 11.80 -29.41 9.32
C ILE A 305 11.11 -30.43 8.39
N ASN A 306 10.91 -31.66 8.87
CA ASN A 306 10.22 -32.71 8.11
C ASN A 306 8.70 -32.49 8.12
N TRP A 307 8.21 -31.58 7.29
CA TRP A 307 6.80 -31.16 7.26
C TRP A 307 5.81 -32.31 7.01
N GLU A 308 6.19 -33.33 6.24
CA GLU A 308 5.32 -34.48 5.94
C GLU A 308 5.03 -35.36 7.16
N LYS A 309 5.94 -35.40 8.14
CA LYS A 309 5.80 -36.20 9.36
C LYS A 309 5.16 -35.41 10.51
N LEU A 310 4.94 -34.11 10.31
CA LEU A 310 4.57 -33.20 11.38
C LEU A 310 3.06 -33.19 11.59
N ALA A 311 2.62 -33.21 12.85
CA ALA A 311 1.21 -33.04 13.14
C ALA A 311 0.75 -31.61 12.77
N THR A 312 -0.55 -31.45 12.49
CA THR A 312 -1.12 -30.14 12.21
C THR A 312 -0.95 -29.17 13.37
N MET A 313 -1.02 -29.66 14.62
CA MET A 313 -0.81 -28.85 15.84
C MET A 313 0.64 -28.37 15.96
N GLU A 314 1.62 -29.23 15.70
CA GLU A 314 3.04 -28.87 15.72
C GLU A 314 3.38 -27.83 14.63
N THR A 315 2.74 -27.94 13.46
CA THR A 315 2.86 -26.94 12.38
C THR A 315 2.37 -25.57 12.83
N ILE A 316 1.24 -25.53 13.54
CA ILE A 316 0.68 -24.29 14.10
C ILE A 316 1.61 -23.70 15.17
N ASP A 317 2.20 -24.53 16.03
CA ASP A 317 3.18 -24.08 17.03
C ASP A 317 4.42 -23.44 16.39
N ILE A 318 4.91 -23.99 15.28
CA ILE A 318 6.00 -23.38 14.50
C ILE A 318 5.56 -22.03 13.92
N PHE A 319 4.33 -21.92 13.41
CA PHE A 319 3.80 -20.66 12.92
C PHE A 319 3.70 -19.60 14.03
N PHE A 320 3.25 -19.96 15.23
CA PHE A 320 3.27 -19.03 16.37
C PHE A 320 4.69 -18.65 16.79
N ASN A 321 5.64 -19.58 16.76
CA ASN A 321 7.04 -19.30 16.99
C ASN A 321 7.61 -18.29 15.97
N TYR A 322 7.25 -18.44 14.69
CA TYR A 322 7.61 -17.52 13.62
C TYR A 322 7.08 -16.11 13.88
N VAL A 323 5.78 -15.99 14.15
CA VAL A 323 5.13 -14.70 14.43
C VAL A 323 5.74 -14.05 15.68
N ARG A 324 5.91 -14.80 16.78
CA ARG A 324 6.54 -14.30 18.02
C ARG A 324 7.95 -13.77 17.77
N ARG A 325 8.74 -14.43 16.92
CA ARG A 325 10.10 -13.98 16.56
C ARG A 325 10.06 -12.66 15.80
N ILE A 326 9.20 -12.54 14.80
CA ILE A 326 9.02 -11.29 14.04
C ILE A 326 8.64 -10.14 14.98
N PHE A 327 7.65 -10.34 15.84
CA PHE A 327 7.24 -9.31 16.79
C PHE A 327 8.37 -8.88 17.73
N LYS A 328 9.11 -9.84 18.30
CA LYS A 328 10.26 -9.53 19.15
C LYS A 328 11.28 -8.64 18.42
N ASN A 329 11.67 -9.03 17.21
CA ASN A 329 12.65 -8.28 16.43
C ASN A 329 12.14 -6.88 16.06
N ILE A 330 10.86 -6.75 15.69
CA ILE A 330 10.23 -5.45 15.42
C ILE A 330 10.22 -4.56 16.67
N PHE A 331 9.92 -5.10 17.86
CA PHE A 331 9.98 -4.33 19.11
C PHE A 331 11.41 -3.87 19.44
N ASP A 332 12.40 -4.74 19.26
CA ASP A 332 13.82 -4.41 19.46
C ASP A 332 14.24 -3.27 18.51
N HIS A 333 13.80 -3.31 17.24
CA HIS A 333 14.05 -2.23 16.28
C HIS A 333 13.34 -0.92 16.66
N ALA A 334 12.10 -0.98 17.16
CA ALA A 334 11.40 0.20 17.63
C ALA A 334 12.12 0.85 18.83
N GLU A 335 12.61 0.04 19.78
CA GLU A 335 13.38 0.51 20.93
C GLU A 335 14.69 1.17 20.50
N GLN A 336 15.40 0.57 19.54
CA GLN A 336 16.62 1.15 18.97
C GLN A 336 16.37 2.50 18.29
N ILE A 337 15.30 2.61 17.49
CA ILE A 337 14.93 3.88 16.84
C ILE A 337 14.58 4.93 17.88
N SER A 338 13.80 4.57 18.90
CA SER A 338 13.43 5.48 19.99
C SER A 338 14.67 6.01 20.73
N LYS A 339 15.57 5.12 21.17
CA LYS A 339 16.84 5.51 21.80
C LYS A 339 17.68 6.41 20.88
N ALA A 340 17.74 6.10 19.59
CA ALA A 340 18.46 6.90 18.61
C ALA A 340 17.83 8.27 18.35
N MET A 341 16.52 8.41 18.50
CA MET A 341 15.80 9.69 18.41
C MET A 341 16.07 10.55 19.66
N ILE A 342 16.00 9.95 20.85
CA ILE A 342 16.28 10.64 22.12
C ILE A 342 17.74 11.12 22.16
N ALA A 343 18.70 10.28 21.74
CA ALA A 343 20.12 10.64 21.69
C ALA A 343 20.43 11.79 20.72
N ARG A 344 19.63 11.93 19.64
CA ARG A 344 19.69 13.07 18.71
C ARG A 344 18.92 14.30 19.20
N GLY A 345 18.38 14.27 20.41
CA GLY A 345 17.68 15.41 21.03
C GLY A 345 16.19 15.50 20.69
N PHE A 346 15.57 14.45 20.14
CA PHE A 346 14.12 14.46 19.92
C PHE A 346 13.39 14.37 21.26
N ARG A 347 12.69 15.45 21.65
CA ARG A 347 11.92 15.53 22.91
C ARG A 347 10.42 15.36 22.73
N GLY A 348 9.92 15.30 21.50
CA GLY A 348 8.48 15.24 21.20
C GLY A 348 7.75 16.58 21.33
N ASP A 349 8.43 17.67 21.69
CA ASP A 349 7.82 18.99 21.77
C ASP A 349 7.72 19.66 20.39
N PRO A 350 6.51 20.04 19.92
CA PRO A 350 6.32 20.64 18.59
C PRO A 350 7.07 21.95 18.40
N ASN A 351 7.15 22.78 19.45
CA ASN A 351 7.78 24.10 19.37
C ASN A 351 9.32 24.04 19.38
N ASN A 352 9.91 22.95 19.89
CA ASN A 352 11.37 22.86 20.03
C ASN A 352 12.05 22.18 18.85
N HIS A 353 11.31 21.45 17.99
CA HIS A 353 11.90 20.81 16.84
C HIS A 353 11.36 21.40 15.53
N LYS A 354 12.26 21.80 14.63
CA LYS A 354 11.91 22.04 13.22
C LYS A 354 12.27 20.77 12.45
N ILE A 355 11.26 20.01 12.03
CA ILE A 355 11.50 18.87 11.13
C ILE A 355 11.73 19.44 9.74
N TYR A 356 12.97 19.37 9.28
CA TYR A 356 13.29 19.63 7.88
C TYR A 356 12.92 18.38 7.09
N PHE A 357 11.75 18.40 6.46
CA PHE A 357 11.45 17.43 5.41
C PHE A 357 12.29 17.81 4.18
N LEU A 358 12.81 16.82 3.46
CA LEU A 358 13.70 17.01 2.29
C LEU A 358 13.01 17.67 1.08
N THR A 359 11.91 18.38 1.28
CA THR A 359 11.15 19.06 0.25
C THR A 359 11.49 20.55 0.18
N GLU A 360 12.77 20.90 0.26
CA GLU A 360 13.32 22.07 -0.46
C GLU A 360 13.37 21.71 -1.95
N SER A 361 12.24 21.27 -2.49
CA SER A 361 12.11 20.86 -3.88
C SER A 361 11.95 22.13 -4.69
N SER A 362 13.02 22.51 -5.38
CA SER A 362 12.98 23.58 -6.38
C SER A 362 12.00 23.16 -7.45
N PHE A 363 10.82 23.79 -7.48
CA PHE A 363 9.83 23.64 -8.55
C PHE A 363 10.56 23.75 -9.89
N GLY A 364 10.72 22.61 -10.56
CA GLY A 364 11.50 22.52 -11.77
C GLY A 364 10.72 23.06 -12.95
N ILE A 365 11.41 23.45 -14.02
CA ILE A 365 10.78 23.79 -15.30
C ILE A 365 9.91 22.62 -15.80
N VAL A 366 10.34 21.37 -15.54
CA VAL A 366 9.61 20.14 -15.87
C VAL A 366 8.25 20.05 -15.15
N ASP A 367 8.18 20.50 -13.90
CA ASP A 367 6.92 20.51 -13.12
C ASP A 367 5.91 21.49 -13.74
N VAL A 368 6.38 22.65 -14.18
CA VAL A 368 5.55 23.66 -14.86
C VAL A 368 5.00 23.09 -16.18
N PHE A 369 5.84 22.45 -16.99
CA PHE A 369 5.39 21.79 -18.22
C PHE A 369 4.39 20.65 -17.94
N SER A 370 4.61 19.86 -16.89
CA SER A 370 3.69 18.79 -16.48
C SER A 370 2.33 19.35 -16.06
N LEU A 371 2.30 20.42 -15.26
CA LEU A 371 1.07 21.08 -14.84
C LEU A 371 0.35 21.76 -16.01
N LEU A 372 1.07 22.37 -16.95
CA LEU A 372 0.49 22.94 -18.16
C LEU A 372 -0.17 21.85 -19.02
N CYS A 373 0.50 20.71 -19.19
CA CYS A 373 -0.04 19.55 -19.89
C CYS A 373 -1.30 19.01 -19.19
N LEU A 374 -1.31 18.96 -17.85
CA LEU A 374 -2.47 18.55 -17.08
C LEU A 374 -3.65 19.49 -17.32
N PHE A 375 -3.39 20.80 -17.22
CA PHE A 375 -4.40 21.82 -17.43
C PHE A 375 -4.99 21.76 -18.84
N ALA A 376 -4.16 21.57 -19.86
CA ALA A 376 -4.61 21.38 -21.24
C ALA A 376 -5.51 20.15 -21.39
N LEU A 377 -5.17 19.03 -20.73
CA LEU A 377 -5.95 17.80 -20.78
C LEU A 377 -7.31 17.96 -20.04
N VAL A 378 -7.33 18.63 -18.88
CA VAL A 378 -8.56 18.97 -18.16
C VAL A 378 -9.44 19.94 -18.94
N ALA A 379 -8.85 20.93 -19.62
CA ALA A 379 -9.56 21.86 -20.48
C ALA A 379 -10.18 21.11 -21.68
N LEU A 380 -9.42 20.21 -22.32
CA LEU A 380 -9.93 19.37 -23.41
C LEU A 380 -11.11 18.50 -22.93
N ALA A 381 -11.02 17.90 -21.74
CA ALA A 381 -12.12 17.14 -21.15
C ALA A 381 -13.37 17.99 -20.93
N SER A 382 -13.19 19.21 -20.40
CA SER A 382 -14.28 20.13 -20.11
C SER A 382 -14.93 20.72 -21.37
N ILE A 383 -14.16 20.93 -22.44
CA ILE A 383 -14.67 21.37 -23.74
C ILE A 383 -15.43 20.23 -24.42
N SER A 384 -14.91 19.01 -24.34
CA SER A 384 -15.56 17.82 -24.90
C SER A 384 -16.93 17.58 -24.27
N ASP A 385 -17.06 17.83 -22.97
CA ASP A 385 -18.33 17.78 -22.21
C ASP A 385 -19.35 18.82 -22.68
N LYS A 386 -18.91 19.94 -23.30
CA LYS A 386 -19.80 20.99 -23.84
C LYS A 386 -20.17 20.79 -25.31
N LEU A 387 -19.39 19.99 -26.05
CA LEU A 387 -19.60 19.79 -27.49
C LEU A 387 -20.60 18.65 -27.79
N VAL A 388 -20.85 17.78 -26.79
CA VAL A 388 -21.86 16.71 -26.82
C VAL A 388 -23.13 17.23 -26.16
#